data_AF-A0AAE1XII9-F1
#
_entry.id   AF-A0AAE1XII9-F1
#
_cell.length_a   1.000
_cell.length_b   1.000
_cell.length_c   1.000
_cell.angle_alpha   90.00
_cell.angle_beta   90.00
_cell.angle_gamma   90.00
#
_symmetry.space_group_name_H-M   'P 1'
#
loop_
_entity.id
_entity.type
_entity.pdbx_description
1 polymer ?
#
loop_
_entity_poly.entity_id
_entity_poly.type
_entity_poly.pdbx_seq_one_letter_code
_entity_poly.pdbx_strand_id
1 'polypeptide(L)'
;MEVTEVQSFNPPLGGPSALPGHGGGGGFSLPAARFSSEDILFCIDVGPETMVEMKVNGPNGRPYTRLESIKQAILLFVHAKLTINPDHRFAFTALSKSTYWLRKEFSSEVDSAIAALRGLSVDSSSSHADLTQLFKVATHEAKKSRAQNRIFRVILLYCRSSMPPQYQFPSTLKLFTLDVMYLHDKPGPDNCPQMVYDTLVEALERVSEFEGYIFESGQGLTRALFRHMCVLLSHPQQRCMQDEMDVPKSLIKKSPVAETAQGDDSIVSSQ
;
A
#
# COMPACT_ATOMS: atom_id res chain seq x y z
N MET A 1 0.48 -64.61 -23.46
CA MET A 1 0.15 -63.95 -22.18
C MET A 1 -0.37 -62.58 -22.53
N GLU A 2 -1.63 -62.34 -22.20
CA GLU A 2 -2.39 -61.13 -22.51
C GLU A 2 -1.70 -59.86 -22.06
N VAL A 3 -1.66 -58.87 -22.96
CA VAL A 3 -1.22 -57.52 -22.68
C VAL A 3 -2.46 -56.75 -22.25
N THR A 4 -2.51 -56.35 -20.97
CA THR A 4 -3.59 -55.52 -20.43
C THR A 4 -3.21 -54.05 -20.61
N GLU A 5 -3.92 -53.35 -21.49
CA GLU A 5 -3.83 -51.89 -21.67
C GLU A 5 -4.31 -51.16 -20.41
N VAL A 6 -3.51 -50.20 -19.94
CA VAL A 6 -3.93 -49.25 -18.90
C VAL A 6 -4.47 -48.01 -19.62
N GLN A 7 -5.78 -47.80 -19.53
CA GLN A 7 -6.49 -46.62 -20.04
C GLN A 7 -6.02 -45.35 -19.32
N SER A 8 -5.48 -44.42 -20.10
CA SER A 8 -5.19 -43.05 -19.72
C SER A 8 -6.46 -42.20 -19.74
N PHE A 9 -6.81 -41.61 -18.60
CA PHE A 9 -7.88 -40.61 -18.50
C PHE A 9 -7.35 -39.25 -18.99
N ASN A 10 -7.71 -38.84 -20.20
CA ASN A 10 -7.60 -37.46 -20.67
C ASN A 10 -9.00 -36.81 -20.66
N PRO A 11 -9.22 -35.68 -19.98
CA PRO A 11 -10.45 -34.91 -20.14
C PRO A 11 -10.43 -34.16 -21.50
N PRO A 12 -11.61 -33.91 -22.11
CA PRO A 12 -11.69 -33.32 -23.44
C PRO A 12 -11.31 -31.83 -23.46
N LEU A 13 -10.58 -31.46 -24.52
CA LEU A 13 -10.30 -30.09 -24.95
C LEU A 13 -11.62 -29.41 -25.39
N GLY A 14 -12.13 -28.48 -24.59
CA GLY A 14 -13.22 -27.59 -24.98
C GLY A 14 -12.67 -26.41 -25.81
N GLY A 15 -12.95 -26.41 -27.11
CA GLY A 15 -12.78 -25.23 -27.97
C GLY A 15 -13.80 -24.12 -27.63
N PRO A 16 -13.60 -22.89 -28.13
CA PRO A 16 -14.40 -21.73 -27.73
C PRO A 16 -15.82 -21.80 -28.30
N SER A 17 -16.80 -21.96 -27.40
CA SER A 17 -18.22 -21.80 -27.72
C SER A 17 -18.55 -20.34 -28.02
N ALA A 18 -19.27 -20.13 -29.12
CA ALA A 18 -19.70 -18.85 -29.64
C ALA A 18 -20.41 -17.97 -28.60
N LEU A 19 -20.09 -16.67 -28.63
CA LEU A 19 -20.77 -15.63 -27.86
C LEU A 19 -22.24 -15.52 -28.29
N PRO A 20 -23.21 -15.59 -27.36
CA PRO A 20 -24.55 -15.12 -27.65
C PRO A 20 -24.57 -13.59 -27.52
N GLY A 21 -24.94 -12.92 -28.62
CA GLY A 21 -25.17 -11.48 -28.65
C GLY A 21 -26.11 -11.05 -27.52
N HIS A 22 -25.77 -9.95 -26.86
CA HIS A 22 -26.61 -9.33 -25.85
C HIS A 22 -26.72 -7.83 -26.14
N GLY A 23 -27.84 -7.45 -26.74
CA GLY A 23 -28.49 -6.19 -26.41
C GLY A 23 -29.29 -6.40 -25.12
N GLY A 24 -29.17 -5.48 -24.17
CA GLY A 24 -29.92 -5.48 -22.92
C GLY A 24 -29.04 -5.06 -21.74
N GLY A 25 -29.44 -3.98 -21.06
CA GLY A 25 -28.73 -3.40 -19.91
C GLY A 25 -28.63 -4.35 -18.72
N GLY A 26 -27.67 -5.27 -18.77
CA GLY A 26 -27.30 -6.12 -17.64
C GLY A 26 -26.54 -5.27 -16.61
N GLY A 27 -27.20 -4.98 -15.49
CA GLY A 27 -26.52 -4.40 -14.34
C GLY A 27 -25.36 -5.29 -13.88
N PHE A 28 -24.21 -4.69 -13.62
CA PHE A 28 -23.09 -5.39 -13.01
C PHE A 28 -23.51 -5.87 -11.61
N SER A 29 -23.63 -7.19 -11.42
CA SER A 29 -23.85 -7.80 -10.11
C SER A 29 -22.55 -8.45 -9.64
N LEU A 30 -21.89 -7.83 -8.66
CA LEU A 30 -20.74 -8.44 -8.01
C LEU A 30 -21.24 -9.47 -6.97
N PRO A 31 -20.73 -10.70 -6.97
CA PRO A 31 -21.09 -11.68 -5.94
C PRO A 31 -20.67 -11.15 -4.57
N ALA A 32 -21.55 -11.33 -3.57
CA ALA A 32 -21.23 -10.98 -2.20
C ALA A 32 -20.08 -11.88 -1.70
N ALA A 33 -18.90 -11.31 -1.54
CA ALA A 33 -17.73 -11.99 -1.00
C ALA A 33 -17.43 -11.48 0.40
N ARG A 34 -17.13 -12.41 1.33
CA ARG A 34 -16.56 -12.05 2.64
C ARG A 34 -15.05 -11.97 2.50
N PHE A 35 -14.48 -10.84 2.86
CA PHE A 35 -13.04 -10.64 2.88
C PHE A 35 -12.52 -10.90 4.30
N SER A 36 -11.34 -11.52 4.39
CA SER A 36 -10.73 -11.87 5.68
C SER A 36 -10.25 -10.61 6.40
N SER A 37 -10.41 -10.53 7.72
CA SER A 37 -9.80 -9.44 8.48
C SER A 37 -8.26 -9.50 8.40
N GLU A 38 -7.63 -8.34 8.27
CA GLU A 38 -6.17 -8.18 8.16
C GLU A 38 -5.48 -8.05 9.54
N ASP A 39 -4.34 -8.72 9.67
CA ASP A 39 -3.27 -8.34 10.61
C ASP A 39 -2.20 -7.56 9.85
N ILE A 40 -2.02 -6.29 10.20
CA ILE A 40 -1.19 -5.33 9.48
C ILE A 40 0.04 -4.97 10.32
N LEU A 41 1.23 -5.32 9.83
CA LEU A 41 2.51 -4.93 10.42
C LEU A 41 3.06 -3.69 9.72
N PHE A 42 3.18 -2.59 10.46
CA PHE A 42 3.94 -1.44 9.99
C PHE A 42 5.42 -1.61 10.31
N CYS A 43 6.28 -1.51 9.29
CA CYS A 43 7.72 -1.44 9.47
C CYS A 43 8.21 -0.05 9.06
N ILE A 44 8.69 0.73 10.02
CA ILE A 44 9.09 2.12 9.83
C ILE A 44 10.62 2.23 9.82
N ASP A 45 11.21 2.67 8.71
CA ASP A 45 12.62 3.07 8.68
C ASP A 45 12.86 4.23 9.65
N VAL A 46 13.90 4.11 10.46
CA VAL A 46 14.34 5.14 11.42
C VAL A 46 15.71 5.73 11.07
N GLY A 47 16.22 5.48 9.87
CA GLY A 47 17.50 6.02 9.42
C GLY A 47 17.53 7.56 9.35
N PRO A 48 18.72 8.15 9.18
CA PRO A 48 18.90 9.61 9.22
C PRO A 48 18.09 10.36 8.17
N GLU A 49 17.82 9.76 7.01
CA GLU A 49 17.04 10.36 5.92
C GLU A 49 15.57 10.63 6.32
N THR A 50 15.10 10.08 7.43
CA THR A 50 13.76 10.36 7.99
C THR A 50 13.65 11.72 8.67
N MET A 51 14.78 12.38 8.97
CA MET A 51 14.82 13.75 9.51
C MET A 51 14.66 14.83 8.45
N VAL A 52 14.72 14.49 7.17
CA VAL A 52 14.58 15.47 6.09
C VAL A 52 13.20 16.10 6.14
N GLU A 53 13.16 17.41 5.96
CA GLU A 53 11.94 18.20 5.97
C GLU A 53 11.09 17.92 4.73
N MET A 54 9.79 17.80 4.94
CA MET A 54 8.80 17.76 3.87
C MET A 54 8.31 19.17 3.55
N LYS A 55 7.89 19.38 2.31
CA LYS A 55 7.40 20.66 1.76
C LYS A 55 5.99 21.00 2.25
N VAL A 56 5.82 21.13 3.57
CA VAL A 56 4.66 21.73 4.26
C VAL A 56 5.15 22.21 5.62
N ASN A 57 4.78 23.44 6.00
CA ASN A 57 5.04 23.94 7.35
C ASN A 57 3.97 23.42 8.31
N GLY A 58 4.40 22.85 9.42
CA GLY A 58 3.55 22.48 10.54
C GLY A 58 3.07 23.69 11.37
N PRO A 59 2.39 23.41 12.49
CA PRO A 59 1.88 24.44 13.39
C PRO A 59 2.98 25.45 13.74
N ASN A 60 2.65 26.74 13.67
CA ASN A 60 3.57 27.86 13.95
C ASN A 60 4.77 27.96 12.98
N GLY A 61 4.68 27.39 11.77
CA GLY A 61 5.74 27.51 10.76
C GLY A 61 6.88 26.51 10.92
N ARG A 62 6.83 25.61 11.91
CA ARG A 62 7.85 24.58 12.12
C ARG A 62 7.78 23.53 10.99
N PRO A 63 8.86 23.22 10.27
CA PRO A 63 8.82 22.23 9.22
C PRO A 63 8.54 20.82 9.79
N TYR A 64 7.72 20.05 9.07
CA TYR A 64 7.51 18.64 9.39
C TYR A 64 8.61 17.78 8.78
N THR A 65 9.20 16.89 9.57
CA THR A 65 10.11 15.87 9.05
C THR A 65 9.34 14.74 8.33
N ARG A 66 10.04 13.93 7.53
CA ARG A 66 9.48 12.70 6.96
C ARG A 66 8.95 11.78 8.04
N LEU A 67 9.70 11.58 9.13
CA LEU A 67 9.27 10.73 10.25
C LEU A 67 7.97 11.24 10.89
N GLU A 68 7.86 12.54 11.16
CA GLU A 68 6.63 13.13 11.70
C GLU A 68 5.45 12.95 10.75
N SER A 69 5.67 13.16 9.46
CA SER A 69 4.63 12.96 8.42
C SER A 69 4.20 11.50 8.32
N ILE A 70 5.13 10.55 8.40
CA ILE A 70 4.85 9.10 8.44
C ILE A 70 3.99 8.75 9.66
N LYS A 71 4.35 9.25 10.85
CA LYS A 71 3.56 9.02 12.08
C LYS A 71 2.11 9.48 11.90
N GLN A 72 1.90 10.68 11.36
CA GLN A 72 0.55 11.20 11.12
C GLN A 72 -0.21 10.39 10.05
N ALA A 73 0.46 9.97 8.98
CA ALA A 73 -0.17 9.19 7.91
C ALA A 73 -0.56 7.78 8.39
N ILE A 74 0.24 7.15 9.24
CA ILE A 74 -0.09 5.86 9.87
C ILE A 74 -1.29 6.00 10.80
N LEU A 75 -1.37 7.07 11.61
CA LEU A 75 -2.53 7.29 12.49
C LEU A 75 -3.82 7.47 11.67
N LEU A 76 -3.78 8.28 10.61
CA LEU A 76 -4.91 8.41 9.70
C LEU A 76 -5.32 7.05 9.10
N PHE A 77 -4.34 6.26 8.66
CA PHE A 77 -4.57 4.94 8.11
C PHE A 77 -5.28 4.03 9.13
N VAL A 78 -4.76 3.91 10.35
CA VAL A 78 -5.31 3.05 11.40
C VAL A 78 -6.76 3.44 11.71
N HIS A 79 -7.03 4.73 11.91
CA HIS A 79 -8.39 5.23 12.13
C HIS A 79 -9.33 4.89 10.98
N ALA A 80 -8.94 5.18 9.74
CA ALA A 80 -9.77 4.93 8.57
C ALA A 80 -10.00 3.42 8.35
N LYS A 81 -8.96 2.61 8.55
CA LYS A 81 -9.04 1.16 8.34
C LYS A 81 -9.92 0.47 9.38
N LEU A 82 -9.86 0.90 10.65
CA LEU A 82 -10.78 0.43 11.70
C LEU A 82 -12.22 0.89 11.47
N THR A 83 -12.41 2.08 10.89
CA THR A 83 -13.75 2.56 10.50
C THR A 83 -14.36 1.68 9.40
N ILE A 84 -13.55 1.18 8.47
CA ILE A 84 -13.98 0.24 7.43
C ILE A 84 -14.32 -1.12 8.03
N ASN A 85 -13.46 -1.64 8.91
CA ASN A 85 -13.70 -2.89 9.64
C ASN A 85 -12.95 -2.88 10.98
N PRO A 86 -13.67 -2.91 12.13
CA PRO A 86 -13.07 -2.83 13.46
C PRO A 86 -12.26 -4.08 13.83
N ASP A 87 -12.45 -5.20 13.13
CA ASP A 87 -11.72 -6.44 13.39
C ASP A 87 -10.29 -6.42 12.87
N HIS A 88 -9.87 -5.40 12.11
CA HIS A 88 -8.47 -5.23 11.70
C HIS A 88 -7.56 -4.98 12.91
N ARG A 89 -6.34 -5.52 12.87
CA ARG A 89 -5.36 -5.36 13.97
C ARG A 89 -4.01 -4.89 13.45
N PHE A 90 -3.28 -4.19 14.29
CA PHE A 90 -2.02 -3.54 13.93
C PHE A 90 -0.90 -3.91 14.91
N ALA A 91 0.30 -4.07 14.37
CA ALA A 91 1.55 -4.17 15.13
C ALA A 91 2.62 -3.28 14.48
N PHE A 92 3.69 -2.99 15.22
CA PHE A 92 4.66 -1.98 14.82
C PHE A 92 6.09 -2.44 15.06
N THR A 93 6.91 -2.29 14.02
CA THR A 93 8.37 -2.48 14.06
C THR A 93 9.07 -1.24 13.53
N ALA A 94 10.32 -1.06 13.97
CA ALA A 94 11.23 -0.10 13.38
C ALA A 94 12.38 -0.82 12.68
N LEU A 95 12.92 -0.17 11.64
CA LEU A 95 14.05 -0.63 10.85
C LEU A 95 15.21 0.34 11.04
N SER A 96 16.19 -0.04 11.87
CA SER A 96 17.49 0.61 11.92
C SER A 96 18.48 -0.15 11.02
N LYS A 97 19.52 -0.77 11.56
CA LYS A 97 20.32 -1.76 10.82
C LYS A 97 19.51 -3.03 10.54
N SER A 98 18.71 -3.46 11.50
CA SER A 98 17.80 -4.60 11.39
C SER A 98 16.45 -4.25 12.01
N THR A 99 15.47 -5.12 11.80
CA THR A 99 14.10 -4.91 12.28
C THR A 99 13.97 -5.26 13.76
N TYR A 100 13.34 -4.38 14.54
CA TYR A 100 13.01 -4.62 15.95
C TYR A 100 11.58 -4.19 16.27
N TRP A 101 11.00 -4.80 17.31
CA TRP A 101 9.62 -4.54 17.73
C TRP A 101 9.50 -3.22 18.50
N LEU A 102 8.52 -2.40 18.12
CA LEU A 102 8.01 -1.29 18.93
C LEU A 102 6.79 -1.75 19.75
N ARG A 103 5.93 -2.54 19.10
CA ARG A 103 4.73 -3.14 19.68
C ARG A 103 4.46 -4.45 18.95
N LYS A 104 4.59 -5.57 19.66
CA LYS A 104 4.48 -6.92 19.07
C LYS A 104 3.06 -7.44 19.03
N GLU A 105 2.25 -7.11 20.02
CA GLU A 105 0.88 -7.59 20.14
C GLU A 105 -0.03 -6.88 19.12
N PHE A 106 -0.65 -7.65 18.23
CA PHE A 106 -1.65 -7.16 17.29
C PHE A 106 -2.89 -6.66 18.03
N SER A 107 -3.23 -5.39 17.82
CA SER A 107 -4.33 -4.72 18.52
C SER A 107 -5.17 -3.86 17.57
N SER A 108 -6.48 -3.76 17.85
CA SER A 108 -7.41 -2.84 17.18
C SER A 108 -7.52 -1.49 17.91
N GLU A 109 -6.77 -1.30 19.00
CA GLU A 109 -6.84 -0.08 19.80
C GLU A 109 -5.95 1.02 19.20
N VAL A 110 -6.54 2.16 18.89
CA VAL A 110 -5.83 3.34 18.37
C VAL A 110 -4.74 3.81 19.33
N ASP A 111 -4.99 3.78 20.65
CA ASP A 111 -4.02 4.19 21.66
C ASP A 111 -2.75 3.34 21.64
N SER A 112 -2.86 2.06 21.26
CA SER A 112 -1.70 1.18 21.08
C SER A 112 -0.81 1.67 19.92
N ALA A 113 -1.42 2.10 18.82
CA ALA A 113 -0.70 2.70 17.69
C ALA A 113 -0.05 4.04 18.07
N ILE A 114 -0.79 4.91 18.76
CA ILE A 114 -0.25 6.18 19.26
C ILE A 114 0.96 5.95 20.16
N ALA A 115 0.87 5.01 21.10
CA ALA A 115 1.97 4.67 22.00
C ALA A 115 3.20 4.16 21.24
N ALA A 116 3.00 3.25 20.27
CA ALA A 116 4.09 2.73 19.44
C ALA A 116 4.80 3.84 18.65
N LEU A 117 4.04 4.75 18.03
CA LEU A 117 4.59 5.84 17.22
C LEU A 117 5.25 6.94 18.07
N ARG A 118 4.85 7.13 19.32
CA ARG A 118 5.55 8.00 20.28
C ARG A 118 6.95 7.49 20.60
N GLY A 119 7.13 6.16 20.67
CA GLY A 119 8.41 5.52 20.96
C GLY A 119 9.43 5.53 19.81
N LEU A 120 9.02 5.93 18.59
CA LEU A 120 9.92 6.03 17.45
C LEU A 120 10.87 7.22 17.57
N SER A 121 12.17 6.93 17.56
CA SER A 121 13.28 7.88 17.46
C SER A 121 14.15 7.56 16.25
N VAL A 122 14.83 8.58 15.72
CA VAL A 122 15.79 8.40 14.63
C VAL A 122 17.05 7.71 15.14
N ASP A 123 17.55 6.78 14.34
CA ASP A 123 18.85 6.14 14.51
C ASP A 123 19.82 6.66 13.45
N SER A 124 20.76 7.50 13.88
CA SER A 124 21.80 8.07 13.03
C SER A 124 23.03 7.16 12.87
N SER A 125 23.05 5.97 13.48
CA SER A 125 24.25 5.13 13.57
C SER A 125 24.48 4.23 12.35
N SER A 126 23.46 3.99 11.51
CA SER A 126 23.58 3.05 10.40
C SER A 126 22.97 3.57 9.10
N SER A 127 23.78 3.60 8.04
CA SER A 127 23.34 3.82 6.66
C SER A 127 22.77 2.55 6.01
N HIS A 128 23.08 1.36 6.55
CA HIS A 128 22.68 0.08 5.97
C HIS A 128 21.39 -0.44 6.58
N ALA A 129 20.50 -0.97 5.75
CA ALA A 129 19.27 -1.64 6.18
C ALA A 129 19.28 -3.11 5.76
N ASP A 130 18.97 -4.01 6.69
CA ASP A 130 18.80 -5.44 6.45
C ASP A 130 17.35 -5.86 6.75
N LEU A 131 16.61 -6.23 5.69
CA LEU A 131 15.21 -6.67 5.76
C LEU A 131 15.07 -8.17 6.08
N THR A 132 16.17 -8.92 6.23
CA THR A 132 16.12 -10.36 6.54
C THR A 132 15.27 -10.64 7.78
N GLN A 133 15.45 -9.84 8.83
CA GLN A 133 14.69 -10.03 10.07
C GLN A 133 13.21 -9.66 9.89
N LEU A 134 12.89 -8.63 9.09
CA LEU A 134 11.51 -8.29 8.74
C LEU A 134 10.82 -9.47 8.08
N PHE A 135 11.45 -10.09 7.07
CA PHE A 135 10.85 -11.20 6.35
C PHE A 135 10.69 -12.45 7.22
N LYS A 136 11.64 -12.74 8.12
CA LYS A 136 11.50 -13.82 9.12
C LYS A 136 10.30 -13.58 10.03
N VAL A 137 10.17 -12.37 10.58
CA VAL A 137 9.04 -11.99 11.43
C VAL A 137 7.72 -12.08 10.67
N ALA A 138 7.66 -11.51 9.47
CA ALA A 138 6.47 -11.49 8.64
C ALA A 138 6.01 -12.91 8.28
N THR A 139 6.94 -13.79 7.89
CA THR A 139 6.65 -15.21 7.60
C THR A 139 6.07 -15.94 8.82
N HIS A 140 6.59 -15.66 10.01
CA HIS A 140 6.11 -16.29 11.25
C HIS A 140 4.72 -15.79 11.66
N GLU A 141 4.51 -14.48 11.67
CA GLU A 141 3.23 -13.88 12.04
C GLU A 141 2.14 -14.15 10.99
N ALA A 142 2.52 -14.30 9.71
CA ALA A 142 1.61 -14.73 8.66
C ALA A 142 1.00 -16.12 8.91
N LYS A 143 1.82 -17.09 9.33
CA LYS A 143 1.34 -18.44 9.67
C LYS A 143 0.35 -18.41 10.83
N LYS A 144 0.59 -17.58 11.84
CA LYS A 144 -0.34 -17.39 12.96
C LYS A 144 -1.64 -16.72 12.54
N SER A 145 -1.55 -15.69 11.70
CA SER A 145 -2.72 -14.97 11.17
C SER A 145 -3.61 -15.91 10.38
N ARG A 146 -3.02 -16.74 9.50
CA ARG A 146 -3.73 -17.74 8.70
C ARG A 146 -4.43 -18.78 9.57
N ALA A 147 -3.81 -19.22 10.67
CA ALA A 147 -4.43 -20.12 11.64
C ALA A 147 -5.67 -19.52 12.34
N GLN A 148 -5.80 -18.19 12.33
CA GLN A 148 -6.97 -17.45 12.82
C GLN A 148 -7.93 -17.03 11.70
N ASN A 149 -7.76 -17.54 10.48
CA ASN A 149 -8.53 -17.20 9.29
C ASN A 149 -8.41 -15.71 8.88
N ARG A 150 -7.23 -15.14 9.08
CA ARG A 150 -6.87 -13.75 8.79
C ARG A 150 -5.75 -13.70 7.76
N ILE A 151 -5.69 -12.62 6.99
CA ILE A 151 -4.56 -12.38 6.09
C ILE A 151 -3.52 -11.49 6.76
N PHE A 152 -2.25 -11.67 6.38
CA PHE A 152 -1.15 -10.88 6.94
C PHE A 152 -0.58 -9.93 5.89
N ARG A 153 -0.39 -8.68 6.30
CA ARG A 153 0.08 -7.61 5.44
C ARG A 153 1.19 -6.85 6.12
N VAL A 154 2.25 -6.56 5.38
CA VAL A 154 3.35 -5.70 5.81
C VAL A 154 3.29 -4.41 5.01
N ILE A 155 3.33 -3.26 5.68
CA ILE A 155 3.50 -1.95 5.04
C ILE A 155 4.87 -1.42 5.48
N LEU A 156 5.82 -1.40 4.54
CA LEU A 156 7.18 -0.91 4.75
C LEU A 156 7.26 0.57 4.35
N LEU A 157 7.63 1.42 5.29
CA LEU A 157 7.90 2.84 5.07
C LEU A 157 9.42 3.00 5.02
N TYR A 158 10.00 3.00 3.81
CA TYR A 158 11.45 3.01 3.60
C TYR A 158 11.92 4.42 3.21
N CYS A 159 12.98 4.92 3.84
CA CYS A 159 13.45 6.30 3.64
C CYS A 159 14.89 6.43 3.15
N ARG A 160 15.70 5.37 3.24
CA ARG A 160 17.11 5.43 2.81
C ARG A 160 17.27 5.36 1.31
N SER A 161 18.19 6.14 0.77
CA SER A 161 18.43 6.21 -0.67
C SER A 161 19.90 6.06 -1.04
N SER A 162 20.80 6.08 -0.06
CA SER A 162 22.25 5.92 -0.28
C SER A 162 22.67 4.53 -0.77
N MET A 163 22.01 3.47 -0.30
CA MET A 163 22.30 2.08 -0.69
C MET A 163 21.04 1.21 -0.67
N PRO A 164 20.97 0.16 -1.51
CA PRO A 164 19.87 -0.80 -1.49
C PRO A 164 19.81 -1.57 -0.17
N PRO A 165 18.61 -1.92 0.33
CA PRO A 165 18.49 -2.80 1.47
C PRO A 165 19.04 -4.20 1.12
N GLN A 166 19.69 -4.82 2.09
CA GLN A 166 20.08 -6.23 1.99
C GLN A 166 18.96 -7.11 2.53
N TYR A 167 18.86 -8.33 2.01
CA TYR A 167 17.97 -9.34 2.57
C TYR A 167 18.38 -10.75 2.17
N GLN A 168 17.99 -11.70 3.02
CA GLN A 168 17.89 -13.10 2.68
C GLN A 168 16.42 -13.49 2.73
N PHE A 169 15.97 -14.19 1.69
CA PHE A 169 14.60 -14.66 1.64
C PHE A 169 14.37 -15.84 2.61
N PRO A 170 13.19 -15.91 3.23
CA PRO A 170 12.78 -17.10 3.98
C PRO A 170 12.59 -18.28 3.03
N SER A 171 12.68 -19.51 3.57
CA SER A 171 12.48 -20.73 2.78
C SER A 171 11.04 -20.89 2.27
N THR A 172 10.07 -20.26 2.92
CA THR A 172 8.67 -20.23 2.48
C THR A 172 8.32 -18.81 2.04
N LEU A 173 7.97 -18.64 0.77
CA LEU A 173 7.57 -17.37 0.17
C LEU A 173 6.04 -17.26 0.09
N LYS A 174 5.54 -16.06 -0.21
CA LYS A 174 4.12 -15.78 -0.52
C LYS A 174 3.14 -16.18 0.58
N LEU A 175 3.50 -15.86 1.83
CA LEU A 175 2.62 -16.05 3.00
C LEU A 175 1.96 -14.74 3.48
N PHE A 176 2.43 -13.60 2.98
CA PHE A 176 1.94 -12.29 3.34
C PHE A 176 1.97 -11.37 2.14
N THR A 177 1.31 -10.22 2.22
CA THR A 177 1.42 -9.17 1.19
C THR A 177 2.36 -8.07 1.65
N LEU A 178 3.32 -7.66 0.82
CA LEU A 178 4.18 -6.51 1.10
C LEU A 178 3.70 -5.31 0.30
N ASP A 179 3.47 -4.19 0.98
CA ASP A 179 3.38 -2.87 0.38
C ASP A 179 4.57 -2.03 0.79
N VAL A 180 5.03 -1.16 -0.11
CA VAL A 180 6.18 -0.29 0.10
C VAL A 180 5.80 1.16 -0.17
N MET A 181 6.15 2.03 0.77
CA MET A 181 6.20 3.48 0.59
C MET A 181 7.66 3.89 0.62
N TYR A 182 8.22 4.21 -0.54
CA TYR A 182 9.59 4.65 -0.68
C TYR A 182 9.66 6.18 -0.75
N LEU A 183 10.18 6.81 0.30
CA LEU A 183 10.36 8.26 0.37
C LEU A 183 11.84 8.57 0.29
N HIS A 184 12.27 9.41 -0.65
CA HIS A 184 13.68 9.74 -0.79
C HIS A 184 13.87 11.17 -1.31
N ASP A 185 15.12 11.60 -1.39
CA ASP A 185 15.53 12.79 -2.12
C ASP A 185 15.76 12.47 -3.59
N LYS A 186 15.70 13.51 -4.44
CA LYS A 186 16.02 13.34 -5.86
C LYS A 186 17.43 12.73 -6.03
N PRO A 187 17.66 12.00 -7.14
CA PRO A 187 18.98 11.49 -7.46
C PRO A 187 20.05 12.59 -7.40
N GLY A 188 21.16 12.28 -6.75
CA GLY A 188 22.32 13.14 -6.55
C GLY A 188 23.58 12.28 -6.40
N PRO A 189 24.74 12.90 -6.14
CA PRO A 189 26.02 12.18 -6.08
C PRO A 189 26.10 11.18 -4.92
N ASP A 190 25.35 11.41 -3.84
CA ASP A 190 25.43 10.65 -2.59
C ASP A 190 24.29 9.62 -2.42
N ASN A 191 23.42 9.45 -3.43
CA ASN A 191 22.31 8.50 -3.38
C ASN A 191 22.07 7.77 -4.71
N CYS A 192 21.34 6.65 -4.63
CA CYS A 192 21.03 5.76 -5.74
C CYS A 192 19.56 5.30 -5.70
N PRO A 193 18.57 6.22 -5.64
CA PRO A 193 17.18 5.86 -5.38
C PRO A 193 16.58 4.88 -6.41
N GLN A 194 17.01 4.91 -7.68
CA GLN A 194 16.56 3.92 -8.66
C GLN A 194 16.97 2.50 -8.27
N MET A 195 18.24 2.30 -7.90
CA MET A 195 18.74 0.98 -7.51
C MET A 195 18.05 0.47 -6.23
N VAL A 196 17.73 1.39 -5.31
CA VAL A 196 16.93 1.09 -4.11
C VAL A 196 15.51 0.68 -4.50
N TYR A 197 14.85 1.45 -5.36
CA TYR A 197 13.51 1.16 -5.84
C TYR A 197 13.44 -0.22 -6.50
N ASP A 198 14.35 -0.51 -7.44
CA ASP A 198 14.41 -1.79 -8.16
C ASP A 198 14.59 -2.97 -7.18
N THR A 199 15.41 -2.80 -6.14
CA THR A 199 15.62 -3.80 -5.09
C THR A 199 14.35 -4.00 -4.24
N LEU A 200 13.62 -2.93 -3.94
CA LEU A 200 12.35 -3.02 -3.21
C LEU A 200 11.25 -3.69 -4.04
N VAL A 201 11.19 -3.41 -5.36
CA VAL A 201 10.30 -4.08 -6.31
C VAL A 201 10.58 -5.57 -6.33
N GLU A 202 11.85 -5.98 -6.50
CA GLU A 202 12.23 -7.39 -6.53
C GLU A 202 11.80 -8.12 -5.24
N ALA A 203 12.05 -7.50 -4.08
CA ALA A 203 11.65 -8.06 -2.80
C ALA A 203 10.12 -8.22 -2.72
N LEU A 204 9.36 -7.19 -3.10
CA LEU A 204 7.90 -7.18 -3.09
C LEU A 204 7.30 -8.27 -3.97
N GLU A 205 7.78 -8.42 -5.21
CA GLU A 205 7.30 -9.44 -6.16
C GLU A 205 7.53 -10.87 -5.66
N ARG A 206 8.68 -11.10 -5.01
CA ARG A 206 9.05 -12.44 -4.51
C ARG A 206 8.26 -12.84 -3.26
N VAL A 207 8.00 -11.91 -2.34
CA VAL A 207 7.41 -12.26 -1.03
C VAL A 207 5.88 -12.19 -0.99
N SER A 208 5.24 -11.45 -1.90
CA SER A 208 3.82 -11.13 -1.78
C SER A 208 2.88 -12.28 -2.23
N GLU A 209 1.89 -12.60 -1.39
CA GLU A 209 0.80 -13.56 -1.67
C GLU A 209 -0.25 -12.96 -2.61
N PHE A 210 -0.72 -11.75 -2.27
CA PHE A 210 -1.57 -10.93 -3.13
C PHE A 210 -0.71 -9.84 -3.81
N GLU A 211 -1.28 -9.13 -4.78
CA GLU A 211 -0.62 -7.99 -5.41
C GLU A 211 -0.12 -7.00 -4.35
N GLY A 212 1.19 -6.74 -4.33
CA GLY A 212 1.81 -5.75 -3.47
C GLY A 212 1.90 -4.42 -4.20
N TYR A 213 1.67 -3.29 -3.50
CA TYR A 213 1.81 -1.96 -4.09
C TYR A 213 3.12 -1.31 -3.64
N ILE A 214 3.80 -0.63 -4.55
CA ILE A 214 4.95 0.22 -4.26
C ILE A 214 4.71 1.65 -4.74
N PHE A 215 4.86 2.61 -3.85
CA PHE A 215 4.76 4.03 -4.16
C PHE A 215 6.07 4.73 -3.87
N GLU A 216 6.53 5.56 -4.81
CA GLU A 216 7.72 6.39 -4.68
C GLU A 216 7.35 7.87 -4.50
N SER A 217 8.11 8.60 -3.69
CA SER A 217 8.07 10.07 -3.67
C SER A 217 9.44 10.70 -3.41
N GLY A 218 10.11 11.13 -4.48
CA GLY A 218 11.36 11.92 -4.45
C GLY A 218 11.21 13.43 -4.20
N GLN A 219 9.99 13.96 -4.14
CA GLN A 219 9.74 15.43 -4.10
C GLN A 219 9.60 16.01 -2.69
N GLY A 220 9.48 15.16 -1.67
CA GLY A 220 9.24 15.58 -0.29
C GLY A 220 7.86 16.22 -0.05
N LEU A 221 6.85 15.96 -0.90
CA LEU A 221 5.50 16.52 -0.71
C LEU A 221 4.70 15.68 0.27
N THR A 222 4.34 16.23 1.43
CA THR A 222 3.52 15.53 2.44
C THR A 222 2.20 15.02 1.83
N ARG A 223 1.56 15.82 0.97
CA ARG A 223 0.32 15.43 0.27
C ARG A 223 0.45 14.12 -0.54
N ALA A 224 1.62 13.85 -1.11
CA ALA A 224 1.83 12.62 -1.89
C ALA A 224 1.82 11.39 -0.97
N LEU A 225 2.52 11.45 0.17
CA LEU A 225 2.49 10.40 1.20
C LEU A 225 1.06 10.09 1.64
N PHE A 226 0.29 11.11 2.02
CA PHE A 226 -1.09 10.90 2.49
C PHE A 226 -1.99 10.31 1.40
N ARG A 227 -1.87 10.78 0.14
CA ARG A 227 -2.63 10.22 -0.98
C ARG A 227 -2.36 8.73 -1.16
N HIS A 228 -1.08 8.33 -1.18
CA HIS A 228 -0.71 6.93 -1.36
C HIS A 228 -1.11 6.08 -0.15
N MET A 229 -1.01 6.60 1.08
CA MET A 229 -1.51 5.92 2.27
C MET A 229 -3.03 5.70 2.23
N CYS A 230 -3.80 6.65 1.70
CA CYS A 230 -5.24 6.45 1.46
C CYS A 230 -5.51 5.36 0.43
N VAL A 231 -4.71 5.27 -0.64
CA VAL A 231 -4.81 4.16 -1.60
C VAL A 231 -4.56 2.83 -0.90
N LEU A 232 -3.53 2.75 -0.06
CA LEU A 232 -3.21 1.54 0.69
C LEU A 232 -4.33 1.09 1.66
N LEU A 233 -5.37 1.89 1.93
CA LEU A 233 -6.54 1.43 2.68
C LEU A 233 -7.28 0.29 1.95
N SER A 234 -7.12 0.17 0.63
CA SER A 234 -7.70 -0.93 -0.14
C SER A 234 -7.27 -2.29 0.41
N HIS A 235 -8.22 -3.21 0.55
CA HIS A 235 -7.95 -4.56 1.03
C HIS A 235 -7.19 -5.37 -0.03
N PRO A 236 -6.14 -6.16 0.33
CA PRO A 236 -5.36 -6.94 -0.64
C PRO A 236 -6.19 -7.89 -1.52
N GLN A 237 -7.24 -8.50 -0.97
CA GLN A 237 -8.17 -9.36 -1.74
C GLN A 237 -9.17 -8.61 -2.64
N GLN A 238 -9.24 -7.27 -2.56
CA GLN A 238 -10.22 -6.45 -3.28
C GLN A 238 -9.60 -5.51 -4.31
N ARG A 239 -8.36 -5.08 -4.10
CA ARG A 239 -7.69 -4.13 -5.00
C ARG A 239 -7.29 -4.79 -6.31
N CYS A 240 -7.32 -4.03 -7.39
CA CYS A 240 -6.81 -4.43 -8.71
C CYS A 240 -5.27 -4.41 -8.75
N MET A 241 -4.69 -4.73 -9.90
CA MET A 241 -3.26 -4.48 -10.13
C MET A 241 -2.94 -2.99 -9.98
N GLN A 242 -1.73 -2.66 -9.53
CA GLN A 242 -1.39 -1.25 -9.27
C GLN A 242 -1.50 -0.39 -10.53
N ASP A 243 -1.10 -0.91 -11.68
CA ASP A 243 -1.14 -0.22 -12.98
C ASP A 243 -2.57 0.03 -13.51
N GLU A 244 -3.55 -0.74 -13.02
CA GLU A 244 -4.96 -0.61 -13.38
C GLU A 244 -5.72 0.34 -12.46
N MET A 245 -5.08 0.83 -11.40
CA MET A 245 -5.73 1.67 -10.41
C MET A 245 -5.95 3.10 -10.95
N ASP A 246 -7.19 3.38 -11.36
CA ASP A 246 -7.63 4.74 -11.69
C ASP A 246 -8.31 5.40 -10.48
N VAL A 247 -7.61 6.31 -9.80
CA VAL A 247 -8.21 7.11 -8.72
C VAL A 247 -9.12 8.16 -9.35
N PRO A 248 -10.46 8.14 -9.10
CA PRO A 248 -11.39 9.03 -9.77
C PRO A 248 -10.98 10.49 -9.65
N LYS A 249 -10.93 11.19 -10.80
CA LYS A 249 -10.69 12.63 -10.82
C LYS A 249 -11.79 13.36 -10.04
N SER A 250 -11.43 14.47 -9.41
CA SER A 250 -12.38 15.28 -8.64
C SER A 250 -13.64 15.58 -9.44
N LEU A 251 -14.79 15.19 -8.89
CA LEU A 251 -16.12 15.43 -9.47
C LEU A 251 -16.49 16.93 -9.50
N ILE A 252 -15.71 17.79 -8.84
CA ILE A 252 -16.00 19.22 -8.65
C ILE A 252 -15.64 20.05 -9.91
N LYS A 253 -14.92 19.49 -10.90
CA LYS A 253 -14.69 20.16 -12.20
C LYS A 253 -15.61 19.58 -13.28
N LYS A 254 -16.85 20.06 -13.34
CA LYS A 254 -17.66 20.24 -14.56
C LYS A 254 -18.97 20.97 -14.21
N SER A 255 -18.93 22.29 -14.23
CA SER A 255 -20.06 23.07 -14.73
C SER A 255 -19.64 23.61 -16.10
N PRO A 256 -20.23 23.14 -17.21
CA PRO A 256 -20.17 23.90 -18.45
C PRO A 256 -20.87 25.22 -18.15
N VAL A 257 -20.15 26.33 -18.35
CA VAL A 257 -20.78 27.64 -18.48
C VAL A 257 -21.80 27.48 -19.59
N ALA A 258 -23.08 27.62 -19.25
CA ALA A 258 -24.15 27.61 -20.24
C ALA A 258 -23.82 28.69 -21.27
N GLU A 259 -23.71 28.27 -22.53
CA GLU A 259 -23.64 29.15 -23.67
C GLU A 259 -24.76 30.17 -23.55
N THR A 260 -24.41 31.46 -23.47
CA THR A 260 -25.37 32.56 -23.57
C THR A 260 -26.06 32.46 -24.92
N ALA A 261 -27.27 31.90 -24.91
CA ALA A 261 -28.23 32.08 -25.98
C ALA A 261 -28.53 33.59 -26.05
N GLN A 262 -28.04 34.24 -27.12
CA GLN A 262 -28.54 35.52 -27.57
C GLN A 262 -30.03 35.36 -27.88
N GLY A 263 -30.87 35.89 -27.01
CA GLY A 263 -32.25 36.24 -27.31
C GLY A 263 -32.34 37.75 -27.40
N ASP A 264 -32.13 38.29 -28.60
CA ASP A 264 -32.56 39.65 -28.94
C ASP A 264 -34.09 39.63 -29.03
N ASP A 265 -34.78 40.07 -27.97
CA ASP A 265 -36.16 40.53 -28.09
C ASP A 265 -36.16 42.06 -28.00
N SER A 266 -36.31 42.64 -29.19
CA SER A 266 -36.48 44.07 -29.41
C SER A 266 -37.80 44.56 -28.82
N ILE A 267 -37.68 45.60 -28.01
CA ILE A 267 -38.77 46.37 -27.42
C ILE A 267 -39.64 46.97 -28.53
N VAL A 268 -40.95 46.69 -28.52
CA VAL A 268 -41.97 47.51 -29.18
C VAL A 268 -42.97 47.95 -28.13
N SER A 269 -42.89 49.22 -27.71
CA SER A 269 -43.98 49.91 -27.02
C SER A 269 -44.90 50.54 -28.06
N SER A 270 -46.20 50.27 -27.95
CA SER A 270 -47.24 50.96 -28.70
C SER A 270 -47.34 52.44 -28.30
N GLN A 271 -47.49 53.30 -29.31
CA GLN A 271 -48.67 54.16 -29.37
C GLN A 271 -49.60 53.58 -30.43
#